data_AF-D5V6J3-F1
#
_entry.id   AF-D5V6J3-F1
#
_cell.length_a   1.000
_cell.length_b   1.000
_cell.length_c   1.000
_cell.angle_alpha   90.00
_cell.angle_beta   90.00
_cell.angle_gamma   90.00
#
_symmetry.space_group_name_H-M   'P 1'
#
loop_
_entity.id
_entity.type
_entity.pdbx_description
1 polymer ?
#
loop_
_entity_poly.entity_id
_entity_poly.type
_entity_poly.pdbx_seq_one_letter_code
_entity_poly.pdbx_strand_id
1 'polypeptide(L)'
;MDLYSLLLLFMALELFESNWQKHDNLYGLIYNNYQVFSKNIFLYFILHITFFYTLAVSIYLSNFGFWMSSIILIKFFDLAFKLNMMQKLSSGLEIHEVMPINIKITLFFRYFNVILYPFCFAVATGLLFNT
;
A
#
# COMPACT_ATOMS: atom_id res chain seq x y z
N MET A 1 -6.26 1.73 -22.27
CA MET A 1 -4.81 1.46 -22.06
C MET A 1 -4.60 -0.02 -22.21
N ASP A 2 -3.47 -0.44 -22.77
CA ASP A 2 -3.09 -1.85 -22.81
C ASP A 2 -2.68 -2.35 -21.41
N LEU A 3 -2.71 -3.67 -21.21
CA LEU A 3 -2.42 -4.29 -19.92
C LEU A 3 -1.00 -3.99 -19.41
N TYR A 4 -0.02 -3.84 -20.32
CA TYR A 4 1.34 -3.46 -19.95
C TYR A 4 1.43 -2.04 -19.41
N SER A 5 0.72 -1.07 -20.01
CA SER A 5 0.65 0.30 -19.46
C SER A 5 0.01 0.32 -18.08
N LEU A 6 -1.05 -0.46 -17.86
CA LEU A 6 -1.68 -0.59 -16.54
C LEU A 6 -0.72 -1.20 -15.51
N LEU A 7 0.05 -2.21 -15.88
CA LEU A 7 1.07 -2.81 -15.03
C LEU A 7 2.20 -1.81 -14.69
N LEU A 8 2.73 -1.11 -15.68
CA LEU A 8 3.79 -0.10 -15.50
C LEU A 8 3.32 1.05 -14.60
N LEU A 9 2.10 1.54 -14.82
CA LEU A 9 1.50 2.56 -13.96
C LEU A 9 1.32 2.03 -12.52
N PHE A 10 0.91 0.78 -12.37
CA PHE A 10 0.78 0.17 -11.04
C PHE A 10 2.13 0.17 -10.30
N MET A 11 3.19 -0.30 -10.95
CA MET A 11 4.54 -0.29 -10.39
C MET A 11 5.01 1.12 -10.01
N ALA A 12 4.74 2.12 -10.86
CA ALA A 12 5.11 3.51 -10.60
C ALA A 12 4.38 4.07 -9.36
N LEU A 13 3.08 3.76 -9.21
CA LEU A 13 2.29 4.18 -8.06
C LEU A 13 2.73 3.49 -6.76
N GLU A 14 3.06 2.19 -6.81
CA GLU A 14 3.62 1.46 -5.65
C GLU A 14 4.97 2.02 -5.22
N LEU A 15 5.82 2.41 -6.18
CA LEU A 15 7.09 3.07 -5.89
C LEU A 15 6.88 4.43 -5.24
N PHE A 16 5.94 5.23 -5.76
CA PHE A 16 5.57 6.50 -5.15
C PHE A 16 5.10 6.31 -3.70
N GLU A 17 4.19 5.36 -3.47
CA GLU A 17 3.63 5.09 -2.14
C GLU A 17 4.71 4.61 -1.15
N SER A 18 5.58 3.71 -1.59
CA SER A 18 6.70 3.21 -0.78
C SER A 18 7.74 4.29 -0.47
N ASN A 19 7.92 5.26 -1.37
CA ASN A 19 8.92 6.31 -1.21
C ASN A 19 8.51 7.38 -0.21
N TRP A 20 7.23 7.80 -0.16
CA TRP A 20 6.82 8.81 0.82
C TRP A 20 6.74 8.24 2.25
N GLN A 21 6.46 6.94 2.40
CA GLN A 21 6.44 6.23 3.70
C GLN A 21 7.85 5.85 4.19
N LYS A 22 8.89 6.09 3.38
CA LYS A 22 10.24 5.56 3.59
C LYS A 22 10.85 6.00 4.93
N HIS A 23 11.32 5.02 5.69
CA HIS A 23 12.24 5.20 6.81
C HIS A 23 13.13 3.96 7.00
N ASP A 24 14.21 4.07 7.77
CA ASP A 24 15.17 2.98 7.99
C ASP A 24 14.74 1.99 9.09
N ASN A 25 13.71 2.34 9.85
CA ASN A 25 13.12 1.50 10.89
C ASN A 25 11.60 1.66 10.92
N LEU A 26 10.94 0.71 11.57
CA LEU A 26 9.48 0.65 11.61
C LEU A 26 8.87 1.86 12.32
N TYR A 27 9.47 2.31 13.41
CA TYR A 27 8.96 3.45 14.17
C TYR A 27 8.95 4.73 13.35
N GLY A 28 10.04 5.03 12.64
CA GLY A 28 10.07 6.21 11.80
C GLY A 28 9.16 6.10 10.57
N LEU A 29 8.90 4.89 10.06
CA LEU A 29 7.88 4.69 9.01
C LEU A 29 6.49 5.05 9.54
N ILE A 30 6.15 4.58 10.74
CA ILE A 30 4.90 4.90 11.43
C ILE A 30 4.82 6.41 11.72
N TYR A 31 5.89 7.04 12.19
CA TYR A 31 5.92 8.48 12.43
C TYR A 31 5.77 9.31 11.14
N ASN A 32 6.38 8.91 10.03
CA ASN A 32 6.18 9.57 8.74
C ASN A 32 4.72 9.49 8.30
N ASN A 33 4.10 8.32 8.45
CA ASN A 33 2.66 8.16 8.23
C ASN A 33 1.85 9.09 9.14
N TYR A 34 2.21 9.17 10.43
CA TYR A 34 1.53 10.00 11.42
C TYR A 34 1.65 11.48 11.12
N GLN A 35 2.81 11.97 10.65
CA GLN A 35 3.00 13.37 10.27
C GLN A 35 2.09 13.80 9.11
N VAL A 36 1.81 12.91 8.16
CA VAL A 36 0.87 13.22 7.08
C VAL A 36 -0.57 13.14 7.58
N PHE A 37 -0.89 12.10 8.34
CA PHE A 37 -2.20 11.91 8.96
C PHE A 37 -2.61 13.10 9.84
N SER A 38 -1.71 13.59 10.69
CA SER A 38 -1.96 14.69 11.62
C SER A 38 -2.16 16.03 10.93
N LYS A 39 -1.57 16.22 9.75
CA LYS A 39 -1.83 17.41 8.91
C LYS A 39 -3.22 17.38 8.30
N ASN A 40 -3.58 16.26 7.66
CA ASN A 40 -4.89 16.09 7.06
C ASN A 40 -5.17 14.61 6.75
N ILE A 41 -6.25 14.07 7.31
CA ILE A 41 -6.69 12.69 7.06
C ILE A 41 -7.02 12.43 5.58
N PHE A 42 -7.60 13.41 4.87
CA PHE A 42 -7.91 13.26 3.44
C PHE A 42 -6.65 13.18 2.59
N LEU A 43 -5.62 13.98 2.93
CA LEU A 43 -4.32 13.89 2.26
C LEU A 43 -3.69 12.51 2.49
N TYR A 44 -3.79 11.99 3.72
CA TYR A 44 -3.32 10.65 4.04
C TYR A 44 -4.00 9.59 3.17
N PHE A 45 -5.32 9.62 3.04
CA PHE A 45 -6.05 8.71 2.15
C PHE A 45 -5.60 8.83 0.69
N ILE A 46 -5.51 10.04 0.14
CA ILE A 46 -5.11 10.26 -1.27
C ILE A 46 -3.70 9.71 -1.55
N LEU A 47 -2.78 9.80 -0.58
CA LEU A 47 -1.42 9.27 -0.72
C LEU A 47 -1.34 7.74 -0.75
N HIS A 48 -2.40 7.03 -0.34
CA HIS A 48 -2.58 5.60 -0.61
C HIS A 48 -3.24 5.36 -1.97
N ILE A 49 -2.69 6.03 -2.99
CA ILE A 49 -3.23 6.08 -4.34
C ILE A 49 -3.35 4.69 -4.98
N THR A 50 -2.48 3.76 -4.59
CA THR A 50 -2.47 2.40 -5.14
C THR A 50 -3.74 1.63 -4.80
N PHE A 51 -4.35 1.89 -3.63
CA PHE A 51 -5.61 1.25 -3.25
C PHE A 51 -6.75 1.66 -4.19
N PHE A 52 -6.90 2.96 -4.44
CA PHE A 52 -7.90 3.49 -5.37
C PHE A 52 -7.61 3.07 -6.81
N TYR A 53 -6.34 3.03 -7.19
CA TYR A 53 -5.92 2.54 -8.49
C TYR A 53 -6.34 1.09 -8.71
N THR A 54 -6.05 0.18 -7.76
CA THR A 54 -6.47 -1.22 -7.87
C THR A 54 -7.98 -1.34 -8.00
N LEU A 55 -8.76 -0.62 -7.18
CA LEU A 55 -10.22 -0.60 -7.30
C LEU A 55 -10.68 -0.16 -8.69
N ALA A 56 -10.13 0.95 -9.19
CA ALA A 56 -10.47 1.49 -10.51
C ALA A 56 -10.14 0.51 -11.64
N VAL A 57 -8.97 -0.14 -11.57
CA VAL A 57 -8.55 -1.11 -12.59
C VAL A 57 -9.41 -2.39 -12.55
N SER A 58 -9.80 -2.87 -11.36
CA SER A 58 -10.71 -4.01 -11.23
C SER A 58 -12.05 -3.75 -11.89
N ILE A 59 -12.61 -2.54 -11.69
CA ILE A 59 -13.85 -2.10 -12.32
C ILE A 59 -13.64 -1.97 -13.84
N TYR A 60 -12.57 -1.30 -14.27
CA TYR A 60 -12.27 -1.05 -15.67
C TYR A 60 -12.13 -2.34 -16.49
N LEU A 61 -11.46 -3.35 -15.93
CA LEU A 61 -11.27 -4.66 -16.55
C LEU A 61 -12.42 -5.63 -16.25
N SER A 62 -13.39 -5.25 -15.42
CA SER A 62 -14.43 -6.14 -14.87
C SER A 62 -13.86 -7.44 -14.28
N ASN A 63 -12.67 -7.35 -13.67
CA ASN A 63 -11.94 -8.49 -13.14
C ASN A 63 -11.93 -8.44 -11.61
N PHE A 64 -12.77 -9.27 -11.00
CA PHE A 64 -12.84 -9.48 -9.55
C PHE A 64 -12.41 -10.91 -9.18
N GLY A 65 -11.59 -11.55 -10.02
CA GLY A 65 -11.03 -12.86 -9.74
C GLY A 65 -10.21 -12.87 -8.44
N PHE A 66 -9.87 -14.07 -7.98
CA PHE A 66 -9.20 -14.29 -6.70
C PHE A 66 -8.02 -13.34 -6.48
N TRP A 67 -7.06 -13.30 -7.41
CA TRP A 67 -5.87 -12.47 -7.32
C TRP A 67 -6.16 -10.98 -7.19
N MET A 68 -7.06 -10.45 -8.02
CA MET A 68 -7.39 -9.02 -8.02
C MET A 68 -8.13 -8.61 -6.74
N SER A 69 -9.08 -9.45 -6.31
CA SER A 69 -9.82 -9.26 -5.05
C SER A 69 -8.89 -9.38 -3.83
N SER A 70 -7.90 -10.27 -3.85
CA SER A 70 -6.89 -10.38 -2.79
C SER A 70 -6.04 -9.11 -2.68
N ILE A 71 -5.61 -8.49 -3.79
CA ILE A 71 -4.88 -7.23 -3.74
C ILE A 71 -5.72 -6.15 -3.04
N ILE A 72 -6.99 -6.02 -3.43
CA ILE A 72 -7.91 -5.04 -2.82
C ILE A 72 -8.04 -5.28 -1.31
N LEU A 73 -8.29 -6.52 -0.88
CA LEU A 73 -8.47 -6.85 0.53
C LEU A 73 -7.21 -6.60 1.35
N ILE A 74 -6.04 -7.03 0.86
CA ILE A 74 -4.77 -6.82 1.57
C ILE A 74 -4.49 -5.33 1.73
N LYS A 75 -4.69 -4.53 0.67
CA LYS A 75 -4.50 -3.07 0.74
C LYS A 75 -5.51 -2.39 1.66
N PHE A 76 -6.76 -2.86 1.66
CA PHE A 76 -7.78 -2.37 2.59
C PHE A 76 -7.35 -2.63 4.05
N PHE A 77 -6.91 -3.85 4.36
CA PHE A 77 -6.42 -4.16 5.70
C PHE A 77 -5.19 -3.35 6.08
N ASP A 78 -4.21 -3.21 5.19
CA ASP A 78 -3.02 -2.39 5.43
C ASP A 78 -3.40 -0.94 5.80
N LEU A 79 -4.28 -0.32 5.02
CA LEU A 79 -4.78 1.03 5.27
C LEU A 79 -5.54 1.11 6.61
N ALA A 80 -6.43 0.16 6.88
CA ALA A 80 -7.20 0.12 8.12
C ALA A 80 -6.30 -0.03 9.37
N PHE A 81 -5.29 -0.90 9.30
CA PHE A 81 -4.30 -1.07 10.37
C PHE A 81 -3.49 0.21 10.59
N LYS A 82 -3.01 0.85 9.51
CA LYS A 82 -2.28 2.10 9.62
C LYS A 82 -3.13 3.20 10.25
N LEU A 83 -4.38 3.38 9.80
CA LEU A 83 -5.30 4.36 10.38
C LEU A 83 -5.54 4.12 11.88
N ASN A 84 -5.75 2.87 12.29
CA ASN A 84 -5.89 2.53 13.70
C ASN A 84 -4.64 2.93 14.51
N MET A 85 -3.43 2.65 13.98
CA MET A 85 -2.19 3.09 14.61
C MET A 85 -2.08 4.61 14.69
N MET A 86 -2.43 5.34 13.62
CA MET A 86 -2.40 6.79 13.61
C MET A 86 -3.38 7.40 14.62
N GLN A 87 -4.57 6.81 14.76
CA GLN A 87 -5.56 7.21 15.77
C GLN A 87 -5.02 7.04 17.18
N LYS A 88 -4.40 5.90 17.49
CA LYS A 88 -3.77 5.65 18.79
C LYS A 88 -2.64 6.64 19.11
N LEU A 89 -1.80 6.96 18.13
CA LEU A 89 -0.78 8.01 18.30
C LEU A 89 -1.40 9.39 18.50
N SER A 90 -2.52 9.69 17.82
CA SER A 90 -3.24 10.96 18.00
C SER A 90 -3.89 11.11 19.37
N SER A 91 -4.25 10.00 20.04
CA SER A 91 -4.75 10.02 21.43
C SER A 91 -3.65 10.17 22.49
N GLY A 92 -2.39 10.34 22.08
CA GLY A 92 -1.26 10.55 22.99
C GLY A 92 -0.59 9.27 23.48
N LEU A 93 -0.92 8.11 22.91
CA LEU A 93 -0.19 6.86 23.22
C LEU A 93 1.21 6.92 22.62
N GLU A 94 2.16 6.32 23.32
CA GLU A 94 3.52 6.24 22.84
C GLU A 94 3.67 5.17 21.75
N ILE A 95 4.63 5.35 20.85
CA ILE A 95 4.81 4.44 19.71
C ILE A 95 5.11 3.00 20.11
N HIS A 96 5.73 2.79 21.27
CA HIS A 96 6.03 1.47 21.81
C HIS A 96 4.77 0.74 22.30
N GLU A 97 3.73 1.48 22.69
CA GLU A 97 2.42 0.93 23.07
C GLU A 97 1.59 0.57 21.83
N VAL A 98 1.77 1.33 20.75
CA VAL A 98 1.09 1.09 19.47
C VAL A 98 1.73 -0.06 18.70
N MET A 99 3.06 -0.12 18.68
CA MET A 99 3.85 -1.15 18.03
C MET A 99 5.05 -1.51 18.93
N PRO A 100 5.02 -2.62 19.68
CA PRO A 100 6.07 -2.93 20.67
C PRO A 100 7.41 -3.32 20.06
N ILE A 101 7.45 -3.59 18.75
CA ILE A 101 8.63 -4.07 18.05
C ILE A 101 9.11 -2.97 17.11
N ASN A 102 10.40 -2.60 17.21
CA ASN A 102 11.05 -1.74 16.25
C ASN A 102 12.06 -2.55 15.42
N ILE A 103 11.68 -2.92 14.19
CA ILE A 103 12.56 -3.60 13.25
C ILE A 103 13.24 -2.61 12.30
N LYS A 104 14.47 -2.93 11.90
CA LYS A 104 15.14 -2.24 10.80
C LYS A 104 14.49 -2.66 9.48
N ILE A 105 14.03 -1.69 8.68
CA ILE A 105 13.40 -1.97 7.39
C ILE A 105 14.50 -2.13 6.35
N THR A 106 14.66 -3.35 5.83
CA THR A 106 15.57 -3.60 4.71
C THR A 106 14.97 -3.10 3.40
N LEU A 107 15.81 -2.91 2.38
CA LEU A 107 15.36 -2.52 1.04
C LEU A 107 14.34 -3.51 0.46
N PHE A 108 14.53 -4.81 0.72
CA PHE A 108 13.61 -5.84 0.28
C PHE A 108 12.20 -5.64 0.87
N PHE A 109 12.09 -5.47 2.20
CA PHE A 109 10.80 -5.22 2.85
C PHE A 109 10.15 -3.93 2.36
N ARG A 110 10.95 -2.88 2.11
CA ARG A 110 10.44 -1.59 1.63
C ARG A 110 9.78 -1.69 0.26
N TYR A 111 10.35 -2.46 -0.66
CA TYR A 111 9.87 -2.59 -2.03
C TYR A 111 9.11 -3.89 -2.30
N PHE A 112 8.76 -4.65 -1.26
CA PHE A 112 8.05 -5.91 -1.41
C PHE A 112 6.70 -5.73 -2.11
N ASN A 113 5.95 -4.68 -1.76
CA ASN A 113 4.66 -4.36 -2.37
C ASN A 113 4.78 -4.01 -3.88
N VAL A 114 5.86 -3.34 -4.27
CA VAL A 114 6.18 -3.00 -5.66
C VAL A 114 6.39 -4.25 -6.51
N ILE A 115 6.79 -5.36 -5.91
CA ILE A 115 6.96 -6.64 -6.61
C ILE A 115 5.67 -7.47 -6.52
N LEU A 116 5.15 -7.65 -5.30
CA LEU A 116 4.04 -8.56 -5.02
C LEU A 116 2.76 -8.16 -5.75
N TYR A 117 2.32 -6.91 -5.66
CA TYR A 117 1.02 -6.53 -6.21
C TYR A 117 1.02 -6.46 -7.74
N PRO A 118 2.04 -5.90 -8.41
CA PRO A 118 2.15 -5.98 -9.86
C PRO A 118 2.28 -7.42 -10.37
N PHE A 119 2.98 -8.30 -9.64
CA PHE A 119 3.00 -9.74 -9.97
C PHE A 119 1.60 -10.35 -9.91
N CYS A 120 0.87 -10.17 -8.80
CA CYS A 120 -0.49 -10.66 -8.66
C CYS A 120 -1.42 -10.09 -9.73
N PHE A 121 -1.26 -8.82 -10.11
CA PHE A 121 -2.01 -8.20 -11.21
C PHE A 121 -1.69 -8.86 -12.57
N ALA A 122 -0.42 -9.11 -12.85
CA ALA A 122 0.00 -9.77 -14.09
C ALA A 122 -0.53 -11.20 -14.20
N VAL A 123 -0.60 -11.93 -13.08
CA VAL A 123 -1.27 -13.25 -13.02
C VAL A 123 -2.79 -13.08 -13.22
N ALA A 124 -3.42 -12.13 -12.53
CA ALA A 124 -4.87 -11.90 -12.61
C ALA A 124 -5.37 -11.55 -14.02
N THR A 125 -4.52 -10.89 -14.81
CA THR A 125 -4.84 -10.41 -16.16
C THR A 125 -4.34 -11.34 -17.27
N GLY A 126 -3.74 -12.48 -16.91
CA GLY A 126 -3.23 -13.46 -17.87
C GLY A 126 -1.93 -13.05 -18.58
N LEU A 127 -1.25 -11.98 -18.14
CA LEU A 127 0.01 -11.51 -18.73
C LEU A 127 1.16 -12.50 -18.52
N LEU A 128 1.19 -13.22 -17.40
CA LEU A 128 2.26 -14.18 -17.06
C LEU A 128 1.93 -15.62 -17.42
N PHE A 129 0.66 -15.99 -17.26
CA PHE A 129 0.15 -17.32 -17.58
C PHE A 129 -1.09 -17.10 -18.43
N ASN A 130 -1.10 -17.62 -19.66
CA ASN A 130 -2.33 -17.64 -20.46
C ASN A 130 -3.39 -18.44 -19.68
N THR A 131 -4.29 -17.73 -19.00
CA THR A 131 -5.49 -18.29 -18.36
C THR A 131 -6.65 -18.24 -19.33
#